data_AF-A0A5K7SD44-F1
#
_entry.id   AF-A0A5K7SD44-F1
#
_cell.length_a   1.000
_cell.length_b   1.000
_cell.length_c   1.000
_cell.angle_alpha   90.00
_cell.angle_beta   90.00
_cell.angle_gamma   90.00
#
_symmetry.space_group_name_H-M   'P 1'
#
loop_
_entity.id
_entity.type
_entity.pdbx_description
1 polymer ?
#
loop_
_entity_poly.entity_id
_entity_poly.type
_entity_poly.pdbx_seq_one_letter_code
_entity_poly.pdbx_strand_id
1 'polypeptide(L)' 'MLTFVNRTGHSPIDYFIQLKIQRACRLLDNSGWMIADVSREMGFDDQFYFSRVFRKVMGMSPGEYRKRGV' A
#
# COMPACT_ATOMS: atom_id res chain seq x y z
N MET A 1 25.63 18.57 -4.09
CA MET A 1 26.19 17.23 -3.80
C MET A 1 25.40 16.66 -2.63
N LEU A 2 24.33 15.88 -2.85
CA LEU A 2 24.39 14.41 -3.06
C LEU A 2 25.31 13.79 -2.01
N THR A 3 24.83 13.21 -0.90
CA THR A 3 24.19 11.88 -0.92
C THR A 3 23.65 11.54 0.48
N PHE A 4 22.33 11.55 0.67
CA PHE A 4 21.69 10.89 1.83
C PHE A 4 21.38 9.43 1.49
N VAL A 5 22.44 8.64 1.31
CA VAL A 5 22.32 7.19 1.14
C VAL A 5 23.31 6.49 2.04
N ASN A 6 22.76 5.86 3.09
CA ASN A 6 23.10 4.53 3.61
C ASN A 6 23.19 4.48 5.13
N ARG A 7 22.28 3.71 5.75
CA ARG A 7 22.61 2.53 6.60
C ARG A 7 21.40 1.99 7.40
N THR A 8 20.24 1.86 6.77
CA THR A 8 19.20 0.91 7.21
C THR A 8 18.63 0.28 5.95
N GLY A 9 18.82 -1.03 5.75
CA GLY A 9 18.31 -1.77 4.57
C GLY A 9 16.78 -1.80 4.46
N HIS A 10 16.08 -1.20 5.42
CA HIS A 10 14.68 -0.81 5.35
C HIS A 10 14.62 0.68 5.67
N SER A 11 14.28 1.50 4.68
CA SER A 11 14.18 2.94 4.87
C SER A 11 12.97 3.23 5.79
N PRO A 12 12.95 4.32 6.58
CA PRO A 12 11.74 4.77 7.28
C PRO A 12 10.51 4.80 6.36
N ILE A 13 10.74 5.02 5.07
CA ILE A 13 9.78 4.96 3.97
C ILE A 13 9.13 3.57 3.84
N ASP A 14 9.90 2.47 3.95
CA ASP A 14 9.36 1.11 3.85
C ASP A 14 8.42 0.78 5.02
N TYR A 15 8.79 1.21 6.24
CA TYR A 15 7.92 1.07 7.40
C TYR A 15 6.63 1.90 7.25
N PHE A 16 6.76 3.13 6.73
CA PHE A 16 5.61 3.97 6.44
C PHE A 16 4.69 3.36 5.38
N ILE A 17 5.28 2.74 4.35
CA ILE A 17 4.55 1.98 3.34
C ILE A 17 3.83 0.80 3.99
N GLN A 18 4.47 0.02 4.85
CA GLN A 18 3.81 -1.08 5.57
C GLN A 18 2.62 -0.61 6.39
N LEU A 19 2.75 0.50 7.13
CA LEU A 19 1.64 1.09 7.89
C LEU A 19 0.48 1.54 6.97
N LYS A 20 0.80 2.17 5.83
CA LYS A 20 -0.20 2.53 4.82
C LYS A 20 -0.91 1.29 4.29
N ILE A 21 -0.17 0.26 3.88
CA ILE A 21 -0.77 -0.99 3.38
C ILE A 21 -1.65 -1.67 4.44
N GLN A 22 -1.23 -1.72 5.70
CA GLN A 22 -2.07 -2.26 6.78
C GLN A 22 -3.38 -1.49 6.95
N ARG A 23 -3.35 -0.15 6.84
CA ARG A 23 -4.56 0.67 6.87
C ARG A 23 -5.42 0.44 5.62
N ALA A 24 -4.79 0.29 4.45
CA ALA A 24 -5.48 -0.06 3.22
C ALA A 24 -6.20 -1.40 3.32
N CYS A 25 -5.59 -2.43 3.91
CA CYS A 25 -6.24 -3.72 4.17
C CYS A 25 -7.52 -3.55 5.01
N ARG A 26 -7.46 -2.79 6.12
CA ARG A 26 -8.64 -2.51 6.96
C ARG A 26 -9.76 -1.81 6.19
N LEU A 27 -9.42 -0.91 5.27
CA LEU A 27 -10.39 -0.24 4.42
C LEU A 27 -10.97 -1.18 3.36
N LEU A 28 -10.17 -2.10 2.81
CA LEU A 28 -10.61 -3.10 1.84
C LEU A 28 -11.47 -4.20 2.46
N ASP A 29 -11.21 -4.56 3.72
CA ASP A 29 -12.05 -5.48 4.50
C ASP A 29 -13.43 -4.87 4.79
N ASN A 30 -13.49 -3.54 4.90
CA ASN A 30 -14.75 -2.81 4.97
C ASN A 30 -15.31 -2.63 3.55
N SER A 31 -16.14 -3.58 3.11
CA SER A 31 -16.63 -3.79 1.73
C SER A 31 -17.27 -2.58 1.02
N GLY A 32 -17.46 -1.45 1.70
CA GLY A 32 -17.95 -0.19 1.13
C GLY A 32 -16.89 0.65 0.38
N TRP A 33 -15.59 0.40 0.55
CA TRP A 33 -14.55 1.24 -0.06
C TRP A 33 -14.12 0.74 -1.44
N MET A 34 -14.05 1.65 -2.42
CA MET A 34 -13.42 1.34 -3.71
C MET A 34 -11.91 1.36 -3.60
N ILE A 35 -11.22 0.51 -4.36
CA ILE A 35 -9.74 0.44 -4.38
C ILE A 35 -9.13 1.80 -4.76
N ALA A 36 -9.80 2.57 -5.62
CA ALA A 36 -9.37 3.92 -6.00
C ALA A 36 -9.51 4.94 -4.86
N ASP A 37 -10.51 4.81 -3.99
CA ASP A 37 -10.64 5.65 -2.79
C ASP A 37 -9.57 5.29 -1.77
N VAL A 38 -9.30 3.99 -1.59
CA VAL A 38 -8.24 3.50 -0.71
C VAL A 38 -6.86 4.00 -1.19
N SER A 39 -6.59 3.99 -2.50
CA SER A 39 -5.31 4.51 -3.01
C SER A 39 -5.16 6.01 -2.73
N ARG A 40 -6.22 6.80 -2.95
CA ARG A 40 -6.24 8.23 -2.66
C ARG A 40 -6.07 8.53 -1.17
N GLU A 41 -6.77 7.82 -0.30
CA GLU A 41 -6.68 7.95 1.17
C GLU A 41 -5.26 7.61 1.68
N MET A 42 -4.57 6.68 1.03
CA MET A 42 -3.17 6.36 1.35
C MET A 42 -2.16 7.37 0.76
N GLY A 43 -2.62 8.38 0.04
CA GLY A 43 -1.78 9.39 -0.62
C GLY A 43 -1.03 8.85 -1.83
N PHE A 44 -1.63 7.94 -2.57
CA PHE A 44 -1.15 7.52 -3.89
C PHE A 44 -2.04 8.13 -4.97
N ASP A 45 -1.46 8.98 -5.80
CA ASP A 45 -2.15 9.56 -6.97
C ASP A 45 -2.41 8.51 -8.06
N ASP A 46 -1.55 7.49 -8.15
CA ASP A 46 -1.64 6.43 -9.15
C ASP A 46 -2.06 5.09 -8.50
N GLN A 47 -3.22 4.58 -8.90
CA GLN A 47 -3.77 3.30 -8.47
C GLN A 47 -2.91 2.10 -8.91
N PHE A 48 -2.24 2.17 -10.07
CA PHE A 48 -1.32 1.13 -10.53
C PHE A 48 -0.07 1.09 -9.65
N TYR A 49 0.46 2.26 -9.28
CA TYR A 49 1.58 2.34 -8.34
C TYR A 49 1.20 1.77 -6.96
N PHE A 50 0.04 2.18 -6.43
CA PHE A 50 -0.50 1.60 -5.20
C PHE A 50 -0.61 0.07 -5.30
N SER A 51 -1.17 -0.45 -6.40
CA SER A 51 -1.33 -1.89 -6.59
C SER A 51 0.00 -2.64 -6.62
N ARG A 52 1.04 -2.06 -7.23
CA ARG A 52 2.41 -2.64 -7.22
C ARG A 52 3.00 -2.68 -5.81
N VAL A 53 2.85 -1.58 -5.07
CA VAL A 53 3.35 -1.47 -3.69
C VAL A 53 2.59 -2.41 -2.76
N PHE A 54 1.26 -2.42 -2.83
CA PHE A 54 0.40 -3.30 -2.08
C PHE A 54 0.76 -4.77 -2.35
N ARG A 55 0.94 -5.16 -3.61
CA ARG A 55 1.37 -6.52 -3.97
C ARG A 55 2.77 -6.85 -3.46
N LYS A 56 3.70 -5.89 -3.44
CA LYS A 56 5.04 -6.09 -2.88
C LYS A 56 4.98 -6.38 -1.37
N VAL A 57 4.03 -5.79 -0.65
CA VAL A 57 3.89 -5.96 0.81
C VAL A 57 3.01 -7.15 1.18
N MET A 58 1.85 -7.32 0.55
CA MET A 58 0.85 -8.36 0.87
C MET A 58 1.00 -9.64 0.04
N GLY A 59 1.81 -9.62 -1.01
CA GLY A 59 1.98 -10.74 -1.95
C GLY A 59 0.86 -10.89 -2.99
N MET A 60 -0.21 -10.09 -2.90
CA MET A 60 -1.37 -10.12 -3.81
C MET A 60 -1.87 -8.71 -4.11
N SER A 61 -2.62 -8.51 -5.19
CA SER A 61 -3.20 -7.20 -5.51
C SER A 61 -4.33 -6.82 -4.54
N PRO A 62 -4.62 -5.52 -4.34
CA PRO A 62 -5.73 -5.07 -3.49
C PRO A 62 -7.09 -5.60 -3.96
N GLY A 63 -7.25 -5.84 -5.26
CA GLY A 63 -8.46 -6.45 -5.82
C GLY A 63 -8.60 -7.94 -5.49
N GLU A 64 -7.49 -8.69 -5.55
CA GLU A 64 -7.47 -10.10 -5.11
C GLU A 64 -7.69 -10.20 -3.59
N TYR A 65 -7.07 -9.31 -2.81
CA TYR A 65 -7.27 -9.23 -1.38
C TYR A 65 -8.75 -9.02 -1.04
N ARG A 66 -9.42 -8.06 -1.70
CA ARG A 66 -10.86 -7.83 -1.51
C ARG A 66 -11.71 -9.04 -1.89
N LYS A 67 -11.38 -9.77 -2.96
CA LYS A 67 -12.12 -10.97 -3.38
C LYS A 67 -11.97 -12.13 -2.39
N ARG A 68 -10.90 -12.16 -1.59
CA ARG A 68 -10.61 -13.21 -0.61
C ARG A 68 -11.21 -12.93 0.77
N GLY A 69 -11.42 -11.65 1.11
CA GLY A 69 -12.06 -11.22 2.35
C GLY A 69 -13.60 -11.19 2.30
N VAL A 70 -14.20 -11.67 1.21
CA VAL A 70 -15.65 -11.87 1.04
C VAL A 70 -15.93 -13.37 1.04
#